data_AF-A0A834HL93-F1
#
_entry.id   AF-A0A834HL93-F1
#
_cell.length_a   1.000
_cell.length_b   1.000
_cell.length_c   1.000
_cell.angle_alpha   90.00
_cell.angle_beta   90.00
_cell.angle_gamma   90.00
#
_symmetry.space_group_name_H-M   'P 1'
#
loop_
_entity.id
_entity.type
_entity.pdbx_description
1 polymer ?
#
loop_
_entity_poly.entity_id
_entity_poly.type
_entity_poly.pdbx_seq_one_letter_code
_entity_poly.pdbx_strand_id
1 'polypeptide(L)' 'MDQKQFRVFILHWFLIGKNTVQTKHWLERYYKDSAPSETTIKYWFAGFKRGRRDTDEAEHSGRLNEVETP' A
#
# COMPACT_ATOMS: atom_id res chain seq x y z
N MET A 1 -2.31 -10.13 7.38
CA MET A 1 -2.79 -8.76 7.19
C MET A 1 -2.65 -8.47 5.72
N ASP A 2 -3.76 -8.33 5.02
CA ASP A 2 -3.75 -8.27 3.56
C ASP A 2 -3.33 -6.89 3.06
N GLN A 3 -2.82 -6.82 1.85
CA GLN A 3 -2.42 -5.56 1.22
C GLN A 3 -3.59 -4.55 1.16
N LYS A 4 -4.81 -5.04 0.91
CA LYS A 4 -6.04 -4.22 0.97
C LYS A 4 -6.27 -3.64 2.37
N GLN A 5 -6.06 -4.44 3.42
CA GLN A 5 -6.20 -3.97 4.81
C GLN A 5 -5.17 -2.89 5.13
N PHE A 6 -3.90 -3.09 4.79
CA PHE A 6 -2.86 -2.07 4.97
C PHE A 6 -3.17 -0.77 4.23
N ARG A 7 -3.73 -0.87 3.01
CA ARG A 7 -4.13 0.30 2.23
C ARG A 7 -5.23 1.11 2.93
N VAL A 8 -6.22 0.45 3.54
CA VAL A 8 -7.24 1.12 4.37
C VAL A 8 -6.62 1.82 5.58
N PHE A 9 -5.71 1.15 6.29
CA PHE A 9 -5.03 1.75 7.45
C PHE A 9 -4.20 2.97 7.06
N ILE A 10 -3.45 2.88 5.96
CA ILE A 10 -2.61 3.99 5.48
C ILE A 10 -3.49 5.14 4.97
N LEU A 11 -4.62 4.84 4.34
CA LEU A 11 -5.60 5.86 3.98
C LEU A 11 -6.17 6.56 5.22
N HIS A 12 -6.49 5.82 6.28
CA HIS A 12 -6.96 6.40 7.53
C HIS A 12 -5.93 7.35 8.15
N TRP A 13 -4.66 6.94 8.23
CA TRP A 13 -3.59 7.79 8.73
C TRP A 13 -3.33 9.03 7.86
N PHE A 14 -3.45 8.88 6.54
CA PHE A 14 -3.38 10.00 5.60
C PHE A 14 -4.51 11.02 5.85
N LEU A 15 -5.75 10.56 6.06
CA LEU A 15 -6.90 11.43 6.34
C LEU A 15 -6.79 12.14 7.70
N ILE A 16 -6.13 11.52 8.68
CA ILE A 16 -5.78 12.15 9.97
C ILE A 16 -4.69 13.23 9.80
N GLY A 17 -4.01 13.29 8.65
CA GLY A 17 -2.93 14.23 8.40
C GLY A 17 -1.58 13.79 8.94
N LYS A 18 -1.39 12.48 9.21
CA LYS A 18 -0.05 11.96 9.55
C LYS A 18 0.85 11.96 8.32
N ASN A 19 2.15 12.11 8.56
CA ASN A 19 3.14 11.98 7.50
C ASN A 19 3.50 10.48 7.25
N THR A 20 4.22 10.21 6.16
CA THR A 20 4.64 8.85 5.79
C THR A 20 5.57 8.21 6.82
N VAL A 21 6.41 8.99 7.50
CA VAL A 21 7.38 8.51 8.50
C VAL A 21 6.66 8.05 9.77
N GLN A 22 5.71 8.84 10.26
CA GLN A 22 4.86 8.49 11.40
C GLN A 22 4.02 7.25 11.08
N THR A 23 3.42 7.21 9.89
CA THR A 23 2.64 6.04 9.45
C THR A 23 3.51 4.79 9.39
N LYS A 24 4.72 4.87 8.83
CA LYS A 24 5.69 3.78 8.81
C LYS A 24 6.05 3.31 10.23
N HIS A 25 6.40 4.23 11.12
CA HIS A 25 6.79 3.89 12.49
C HIS A 25 5.66 3.18 13.24
N TRP A 26 4.41 3.63 13.06
CA TRP A 26 3.25 2.92 13.58
C TRP A 26 3.10 1.54 12.95
N LEU A 27 3.22 1.41 11.64
CA LEU A 27 3.09 0.09 10.99
C LEU A 27 4.18 -0.89 11.44
N GLU A 28 5.44 -0.45 11.52
CA GLU A 28 6.56 -1.27 11.99
C GLU A 28 6.40 -1.68 13.46
N ARG A 29 5.91 -0.77 14.31
CA ARG A 29 5.69 -1.05 15.74
C ARG A 29 4.65 -2.15 15.97
N TYR A 30 3.56 -2.15 15.21
CA TYR A 30 2.42 -3.05 15.42
C TYR A 30 2.49 -4.32 14.57
N TYR A 31 3.02 -4.22 13.35
CA TYR A 31 3.00 -5.31 12.37
C TYR A 31 4.38 -5.89 12.04
N LYS A 32 5.47 -5.25 12.50
CA LYS A 32 6.86 -5.72 12.36
C LYS A 32 7.18 -6.16 10.93
N ASP A 33 7.53 -7.42 10.72
CA ASP A 33 7.91 -7.99 9.43
C ASP A 33 6.75 -8.04 8.41
N SER A 34 5.51 -7.93 8.88
CA SER A 34 4.33 -7.83 8.02
C SER A 34 4.06 -6.39 7.55
N ALA A 35 4.78 -5.39 8.06
CA ALA A 35 4.55 -3.99 7.70
C ALA A 35 4.94 -3.74 6.23
N PRO A 36 4.15 -2.95 5.48
CA PRO A 36 4.52 -2.57 4.13
C PRO A 36 5.77 -1.71 4.13
N SER A 37 6.59 -1.87 3.08
CA SER A 37 7.82 -1.09 2.92
C SER A 37 7.54 0.42 2.86
N GLU A 38 8.54 1.22 3.22
CA GLU A 38 8.44 2.68 3.12
C GLU A 38 8.08 3.15 1.70
N THR A 39 8.61 2.48 0.69
CA THR A 39 8.32 2.76 -0.73
C THR A 39 6.85 2.52 -1.03
N THR A 40 6.26 1.43 -0.54
CA THR A 40 4.83 1.13 -0.68
C THR A 40 3.96 2.20 -0.02
N ILE A 41 4.32 2.61 1.20
CA ILE A 41 3.61 3.68 1.93
C ILE A 41 3.66 4.99 1.14
N LYS A 42 4.84 5.40 0.65
CA LYS A 42 5.02 6.61 -0.16
C LYS A 42 4.21 6.57 -1.45
N TYR A 43 4.20 5.43 -2.13
CA TYR A 43 3.42 5.22 -3.35
C TYR A 43 1.92 5.43 -3.12
N TRP A 44 1.36 4.82 -2.07
CA TRP A 44 -0.05 5.00 -1.74
C TRP A 44 -0.38 6.42 -1.29
N PHE A 45 0.47 7.06 -0.48
CA PHE A 45 0.32 8.47 -0.11
C PHE A 45 0.29 9.40 -1.33
N ALA A 46 1.15 9.15 -2.33
CA ALA A 46 1.13 9.91 -3.59
C ALA A 46 -0.18 9.66 -4.37
N GLY A 47 -0.68 8.43 -4.37
CA GLY A 47 -1.99 8.08 -4.93
C GLY A 47 -3.13 8.83 -4.25
N PHE A 48 -3.14 8.87 -2.92
CA PHE A 48 -4.18 9.56 -2.14
C PHE A 48 -4.16 11.08 -2.36
N LYS A 49 -2.97 11.70 -2.45
CA LYS A 49 -2.84 13.11 -2.84
C LYS A 49 -3.40 13.40 -4.23
N ARG A 50 -3.35 12.42 -5.14
CA ARG A 50 -3.93 12.52 -6.50
C ARG A 50 -5.43 12.19 -6.54
N GLY A 51 -6.06 11.93 -5.40
CA GLY A 51 -7.49 11.61 -5.30
C GLY A 51 -7.84 10.14 -5.52
N ARG A 52 -6.86 9.25 -5.76
CA ARG A 52 -7.08 7.81 -5.92
C ARG A 52 -7.25 7.15 -4.56
N ARG A 53 -8.50 7.09 -4.08
CA ARG A 53 -8.88 6.45 -2.80
C ARG A 53 -9.40 5.02 -2.95
N ASP A 54 -9.49 4.50 -4.16
CA ASP A 54 -9.97 3.15 -4.39
C ASP A 54 -9.09 2.15 -3.64
N THR A 55 -9.71 1.34 -2.80
CA THR A 55 -9.03 0.32 -1.99
C THR A 55 -8.69 -0.90 -2.84
N ASP A 56 -9.39 -1.09 -3.96
CA ASP A 56 -9.07 -2.11 -4.92
C ASP A 56 -7.76 -1.76 -5.63
N GLU A 57 -6.82 -2.69 -5.55
CA GLU A 57 -5.70 -2.70 -6.47
C GLU A 57 -6.34 -2.88 -7.85
N ALA A 58 -6.30 -1.84 -8.68
CA ALA A 58 -6.68 -1.99 -10.07
C ALA A 58 -5.84 -3.17 -10.59
N GLU A 59 -6.51 -4.23 -11.04
CA GLU A 59 -5.85 -5.45 -11.48
C GLU A 59 -4.75 -5.03 -12.45
N HIS A 60 -3.49 -5.15 -12.02
CA HIS A 60 -2.38 -5.04 -12.94
C HIS A 60 -2.52 -6.29 -13.80
N SER A 61 -3.20 -6.16 -14.94
CA SER A 61 -3.15 -7.11 -16.05
C SER A 61 -1.73 -7.08 -16.63
N GLY A 62 -0.77 -7.51 -15.82
CA GLY A 62 0.58 -7.83 -16.23
C GLY A 62 0.48 -9.18 -16.90
N ARG A 63 0.48 -9.19 -18.23
CA ARG A 63 0.50 -10.37 -19.09
C ARG A 63 1.46 -11.42 -18.51
N LEU A 64 0.90 -12.50 -17.97
CA LEU A 64 1.63 -13.70 -17.63
C LEU A 64 2.01 -14.32 -18.99
N ASN A 65 3.25 -14.12 -19.43
CA ASN A 65 3.74 -14.83 -20.60
C ASN A 65 3.85 -16.29 -20.15
N GLU A 66 2.85 -17.10 -20.48
CA GLU A 66 2.93 -18.55 -20.43
C GLU A 66 4.07 -18.95 -21.38
N VAL A 67 5.23 -19.25 -20.81
CA VAL A 67 6.26 -20.01 -21.50
C VAL A 67 5.76 -21.44 -21.54
N GLU A 68 5.09 -21.78 -22.63
CA GLU A 68 4.94 -23.16 -23.05
C GLU A 68 6.34 -23.67 -23.41
N THR A 69 6.80 -24.71 -22.70
CA THR A 69 8.02 -25.44 -23.03
C THR A 69 7.59 -26.83 -23.54
N PRO A 70 8.15 -27.33 -24.66
CA PRO A 70 7.73 -28.57 -25.32
C PRO A 70 8.13 -29.85 -24.58
#